data_AF-A0A2P6P205-F1
#
_entry.id   AF-A0A2P6P205-F1
#
_cell.length_a   1.000
_cell.length_b   1.000
_cell.length_c   1.000
_cell.angle_alpha   90.00
_cell.angle_beta   90.00
_cell.angle_gamma   90.00
#
_symmetry.space_group_name_H-M   'P 1'
#
loop_
_entity.id
_entity.type
_entity.pdbx_description
1 polymer ?
#
loop_
_entity_poly.entity_id
_entity_poly.type
_entity_poly.pdbx_seq_one_letter_code
_entity_poly.pdbx_strand_id
1 'polypeptide(L)'
;MAFVVPGRPDETPHAQNYYNMSLDLFGSCLTGIIAEDKVDSFNLPIYNASFQEVEAIVKDNGCFTIENGNLASRKATTQCVSLNCESRNGEFFSGAFWRRDFR
;
A
#
# COMPACT_ATOMS: atom_id res chain seq x y z
N MET A 1 13.42 -4.71 -13.14
CA MET A 1 12.41 -5.37 -12.28
C MET A 1 11.16 -4.49 -12.25
N ALA A 2 9.96 -5.07 -12.33
CA ALA A 2 8.72 -4.30 -12.25
C ALA A 2 7.95 -4.67 -10.98
N PHE A 3 7.60 -3.67 -10.17
CA PHE A 3 6.74 -3.80 -8.99
C PHE A 3 5.38 -3.17 -9.30
N VAL A 4 4.30 -3.89 -8.99
CA VAL A 4 2.94 -3.36 -9.06
C VAL A 4 2.24 -3.71 -7.75
N VAL A 5 1.91 -2.71 -6.95
CA VAL A 5 1.26 -2.88 -5.65
C VAL A 5 0.01 -1.99 -5.55
N PRO A 6 -1.01 -2.35 -4.76
CA PRO A 6 -2.10 -1.45 -4.44
C PRO A 6 -1.55 -0.15 -3.84
N GLY A 7 -2.13 0.98 -4.23
CA GLY A 7 -1.69 2.29 -3.78
C GLY A 7 -2.81 3.31 -3.76
N ARG A 8 -2.45 4.54 -3.40
CA ARG A 8 -3.36 5.69 -3.32
C ARG A 8 -2.76 6.92 -4.01
N PRO A 9 -3.56 7.95 -4.33
CA PRO A 9 -3.02 9.24 -4.71
C PRO A 9 -2.26 9.86 -3.54
N ASP A 10 -1.22 10.65 -3.85
CA ASP A 10 -0.44 11.36 -2.85
C ASP A 10 -1.32 12.34 -2.03
N GLU A 11 -2.28 12.99 -2.68
CA GLU A 11 -3.15 14.01 -2.09
C GLU A 11 -4.21 13.44 -1.14
N THR A 12 -4.54 12.15 -1.25
CA THR A 12 -5.62 11.54 -0.46
C THR A 12 -5.04 10.93 0.81
N PRO A 13 -5.34 11.42 2.02
CA PRO A 13 -4.87 10.81 3.26
C PRO A 13 -5.20 9.32 3.30
N HIS A 14 -4.34 8.50 3.90
CA HIS A 14 -4.55 7.06 3.94
C HIS A 14 -5.95 6.68 4.48
N ALA A 15 -6.42 7.35 5.53
CA ALA A 15 -7.76 7.14 6.09
C ALA A 15 -8.92 7.40 5.10
N GLN A 16 -8.74 8.32 4.14
CA GLN A 16 -9.76 8.70 3.17
C GLN A 16 -9.62 7.95 1.83
N ASN A 17 -8.79 6.91 1.78
CA ASN A 17 -8.70 6.05 0.61
C ASN A 17 -10.00 5.24 0.45
N TYR A 18 -10.42 5.01 -0.80
CA TYR A 18 -11.64 4.24 -1.13
C TYR A 18 -11.73 2.90 -0.40
N TYR A 19 -10.60 2.20 -0.29
CA TYR A 19 -10.52 0.92 0.41
C TYR A 19 -10.83 1.06 1.91
N ASN A 20 -10.25 2.06 2.57
CA ASN A 20 -10.46 2.30 4.00
C ASN A 20 -11.87 2.80 4.28
N MET A 21 -12.41 3.71 3.46
CA MET A 21 -13.82 4.14 3.58
C MET A 21 -14.80 2.96 3.44
N SER A 22 -14.46 1.99 2.59
CA SER A 22 -15.28 0.78 2.41
C SER A 22 -15.19 -0.16 3.62
N LEU A 23 -14.03 -0.23 4.28
CA LEU A 23 -13.85 -0.95 5.54
C LEU A 23 -14.56 -0.27 6.71
N ASP A 24 -14.53 1.06 6.78
CA ASP A 24 -15.26 1.83 7.80
C ASP A 24 -16.77 1.60 7.66
N LEU A 25 -17.29 1.61 6.42
CA LEU A 25 -18.69 1.28 6.15
C LEU A 25 -19.00 -0.15 6.59
N PHE A 26 -18.14 -1.11 6.27
CA PHE A 26 -18.31 -2.50 6.68
C PHE A 26 -18.30 -2.65 8.21
N GLY A 27 -17.39 -1.96 8.90
CA GLY A 27 -17.32 -1.90 10.36
C GLY A 27 -18.60 -1.32 10.96
N SER A 28 -19.14 -0.24 10.38
CA SER A 28 -20.40 0.36 10.83
C SER A 28 -21.61 -0.57 10.72
N CYS A 29 -21.61 -1.49 9.75
CA CYS A 29 -22.64 -2.52 9.64
C CYS A 29 -22.52 -3.61 10.72
N LEU A 30 -21.33 -3.80 11.28
CA LEU A 30 -21.03 -4.83 12.28
C LEU A 30 -21.28 -4.39 13.72
N THR A 31 -21.33 -3.08 14.01
CA THR A 31 -21.52 -2.54 15.38
C THR A 31 -22.86 -2.91 16.02
N GLY A 32 -23.82 -3.45 15.26
CA GLY A 32 -25.08 -4.03 15.77
C GLY A 32 -25.08 -5.54 15.94
N ILE A 33 -24.03 -6.24 15.47
CA ILE A 33 -23.90 -7.70 15.51
C ILE A 33 -22.77 -8.12 16.47
N ILE A 34 -21.70 -7.33 16.52
CA ILE A 34 -20.49 -7.57 17.29
C ILE A 34 -20.27 -6.38 18.22
N ALA A 35 -19.72 -6.62 19.41
CA ALA A 35 -19.36 -5.57 20.34
C ALA A 35 -18.38 -4.56 19.71
N GLU A 36 -18.59 -3.27 19.98
CA GLU A 36 -17.84 -2.16 19.37
C GLU A 36 -16.32 -2.30 19.61
N ASP A 37 -15.91 -2.70 20.83
CA ASP A 37 -14.51 -2.94 21.19
C ASP A 37 -13.84 -4.02 20.30
N LYS A 38 -14.62 -5.00 19.83
CA LYS A 38 -14.13 -6.04 18.92
C LYS A 38 -14.02 -5.53 17.48
N VAL A 39 -14.97 -4.72 17.03
CA VAL A 39 -14.93 -4.07 15.71
C VAL A 39 -13.71 -3.15 15.63
N ASP A 40 -13.49 -2.33 16.66
CA ASP A 40 -12.35 -1.41 16.73
C ASP A 40 -11.00 -2.12 16.82
N SER A 41 -10.94 -3.28 17.49
CA SER A 41 -9.72 -4.08 17.57
C SER A 41 -9.35 -4.79 16.26
N PHE A 42 -10.29 -4.87 15.30
CA PHE A 42 -10.12 -5.60 14.07
C PHE A 42 -9.36 -4.75 13.03
N ASN A 43 -8.03 -4.78 13.10
CA ASN A 43 -7.18 -4.10 12.13
C ASN A 43 -6.69 -5.06 11.04
N LEU A 44 -7.02 -4.78 9.79
CA LEU A 44 -6.50 -5.55 8.64
C LEU A 44 -5.08 -5.08 8.33
N PRO A 45 -4.11 -5.98 8.07
CA PRO A 45 -2.72 -5.62 7.79
C PRO A 45 -2.55 -5.13 6.34
N ILE A 46 -3.32 -4.12 5.94
CA ILE A 46 -3.38 -3.61 4.58
C ILE A 46 -3.06 -2.12 4.63
N TYR A 47 -1.99 -1.72 3.94
CA TYR A 47 -1.59 -0.33 3.82
C TYR A 47 -1.36 0.03 2.34
N ASN A 48 -2.27 0.81 1.79
CA ASN A 48 -2.15 1.39 0.45
C ASN A 48 -1.28 2.65 0.53
N ALA A 49 -0.01 2.51 0.19
CA ALA A 49 0.96 3.58 0.15
C ALA A 49 0.76 4.50 -1.08
N SER A 50 1.17 5.75 -0.96
CA SER A 50 1.22 6.68 -2.07
C SER A 50 2.46 6.45 -2.94
N PHE A 51 2.48 7.01 -4.15
CA PHE A 51 3.64 6.88 -5.02
C PHE A 51 4.89 7.49 -4.38
N GLN A 52 4.76 8.69 -3.78
CA GLN A 52 5.85 9.36 -3.09
C GLN A 52 6.40 8.56 -1.89
N GLU A 53 5.52 7.92 -1.12
CA GLU A 53 5.93 7.07 0.01
C GLU A 53 6.78 5.89 -0.46
N VAL A 54 6.34 5.20 -1.52
CA VAL A 54 7.11 4.07 -2.07
C VAL A 54 8.41 4.55 -2.71
N GLU A 55 8.39 5.68 -3.42
CA GLU A 55 9.58 6.27 -4.03
C GLU A 55 10.64 6.63 -2.98
N ALA A 56 10.22 7.26 -1.87
CA ALA A 56 11.09 7.60 -0.76
C ALA A 56 11.73 6.36 -0.12
N ILE A 57 10.94 5.30 0.11
CA ILE A 57 11.44 4.04 0.68
C ILE A 57 12.45 3.37 -0.25
N VAL A 58 12.21 3.37 -1.56
CA VAL A 58 13.14 2.77 -2.53
C VAL A 58 14.45 3.55 -2.58
N LYS A 59 14.38 4.89 -2.56
CA LYS A 59 15.56 5.76 -2.50
C LYS A 59 16.36 5.57 -1.21
N ASP A 60 15.68 5.47 -0.07
CA ASP A 60 16.29 5.25 1.25
C ASP A 60 16.97 3.86 1.35
N ASN A 61 16.33 2.80 0.82
CA ASN A 61 16.94 1.46 0.80
C ASN A 61 18.22 1.40 -0.05
N GLY A 62 18.36 2.23 -1.09
CA GLY A 62 19.55 2.31 -1.94
C GLY A 62 19.84 1.08 -2.82
N CYS A 63 19.11 -0.03 -2.66
CA CYS A 63 19.29 -1.27 -3.42
C CYS A 63 18.86 -1.16 -4.89
N PHE A 64 17.96 -0.23 -5.19
CA PHE A 64 17.35 -0.11 -6.51
C PHE A 64 17.42 1.33 -7.03
N THR A 65 17.59 1.48 -8.33
CA THR A 65 17.34 2.75 -9.04
C THR A 65 15.97 2.69 -9.67
N ILE A 66 15.11 3.70 -9.47
CA ILE A 66 13.84 3.80 -10.17
C ILE A 66 14.10 4.38 -11.56
N GLU A 67 13.79 3.61 -12.60
CA GLU A 67 13.90 4.06 -13.99
C GLU A 67 12.66 4.86 -14.40
N ASN A 68 11.49 4.33 -14.04
CA ASN A 68 10.19 4.93 -14.32
C ASN A 68 9.16 4.43 -13.31
N GLY A 69 8.20 5.26 -12.96
CA GLY A 69 7.11 4.88 -12.09
C GLY A 69 5.91 5.80 -12.25
N ASN A 70 4.73 5.24 -12.00
CA ASN A 70 3.50 6.00 -12.03
C ASN A 70 2.44 5.40 -11.12
N LEU A 71 1.45 6.23 -10.79
CA LEU A 71 0.18 5.76 -10.25
C LEU A 71 -0.70 5.33 -11.43
N ALA A 72 -0.88 4.03 -11.59
CA ALA A 72 -1.69 3.46 -12.65
C ALA A 72 -3.10 3.13 -12.12
N SER A 73 -4.15 3.53 -12.84
CA SER A 73 -5.50 3.00 -12.60
C SER A 73 -5.75 1.80 -13.51
N ARG A 74 -6.07 0.65 -12.93
CA ARG A 74 -6.61 -0.49 -13.70
C ARG A 74 -8.09 -0.63 -13.34
N LYS A 75 -8.95 -0.16 -14.25
CA LYS A 75 -10.43 -0.30 -14.27
C LYS A 75 -11.13 -0.12 -12.91
N ALA A 76 -11.70 1.07 -12.75
CA ALA A 76 -12.82 1.49 -11.90
C ALA A 76 -12.71 1.47 -10.37
N THR A 77 -11.80 0.76 -9.69
CA THR A 77 -11.81 0.84 -8.19
C THR A 77 -10.47 0.82 -7.46
N THR A 78 -9.39 0.27 -8.04
CA THR A 78 -8.10 0.17 -7.32
C THR A 78 -6.98 0.85 -8.09
N GLN A 79 -6.37 1.85 -7.46
CA GLN A 79 -5.15 2.47 -7.95
C GLN A 79 -3.95 1.62 -7.54
N CYS A 80 -2.97 1.52 -8.43
CA CYS A 80 -1.76 0.74 -8.19
C CYS A 80 -0.54 1.64 -8.37
N VAL A 81 0.41 1.55 -7.45
CA VAL A 81 1.76 2.07 -7.66
C VAL A 81 2.50 1.07 -8.53
N SER A 82 2.98 1.55 -9.68
CA SER A 82 3.81 0.77 -10.61
C SER A 82 5.20 1.37 -10.69
N LEU A 83 6.23 0.56 -10.48
CA LEU A 83 7.64 0.98 -10.46
C LEU A 83 8.48 0.03 -11.29
N ASN A 84 9.23 0.57 -12.23
CA ASN A 84 10.31 -0.13 -12.91
C ASN A 84 11.63 0.28 -12.27
N CYS A 85 12.34 -0.72 -11.76
CA CYS A 85 13.54 -0.55 -10.98
C CYS A 85 14.69 -1.42 -11.51
N GLU A 86 15.90 -0.87 -11.52
CA GLU A 86 17.16 -1.59 -11.78
C GLU A 86 17.86 -1.93 -10.45
N SER A 87 18.37 -3.16 -10.30
CA SER A 87 19.13 -3.56 -9.11
C SER A 87 20.54 -3.01 -9.18
N ARG A 88 21.01 -2.32 -8.14
CA ARG A 88 22.37 -1.77 -8.09
C ARG A 88 23.42 -2.80 -7.68
N ASN A 89 23.04 -3.86 -6.98
CA ASN A 89 23.99 -4.75 -6.29
C ASN A 89 23.91 -6.22 -6.73
N GLY A 90 23.16 -6.58 -7.78
CA GLY A 90 22.99 -7.98 -8.19
C GLY A 90 22.21 -8.85 -7.19
N GLU A 91 21.88 -8.32 -6.00
CA GLU A 91 21.03 -8.98 -5.02
C GLU A 91 19.56 -8.86 -5.42
N PHE A 92 18.91 -10.02 -5.52
CA PHE A 92 17.54 -10.18 -5.95
C PHE A 92 16.65 -10.42 -4.72
N PHE A 93 15.78 -9.46 -4.40
CA PHE A 93 14.75 -9.66 -3.39
C PHE A 93 13.55 -10.38 -4.02
N SER A 94 13.55 -11.71 -3.90
CA SER A 94 12.37 -12.54 -4.16
C SER A 94 11.42 -12.43 -2.96
N GLY A 95 10.37 -11.62 -3.07
CA GLY A 95 9.34 -11.59 -2.04
C GLY A 95 8.36 -10.45 -2.19
N ALA A 96 7.18 -10.73 -2.75
CA ALA A 96 6.04 -9.81 -2.79
C ALA A 96 5.34 -9.69 -1.40
N PHE A 97 6.09 -9.76 -0.31
CA PHE A 97 5.57 -9.68 1.04
C PHE A 97 6.45 -8.75 1.87
N TRP A 98 6.10 -7.46 1.85
CA TRP A 98 6.68 -6.46 2.73
C TRP A 98 6.25 -6.74 4.18
N ARG A 99 6.92 -7.68 4.85
CA ARG A 99 7.13 -7.62 6.29
C ARG A 99 8.60 -7.30 6.50
N ARG A 100 8.89 -6.05 6.86
CA ARG A 100 9.97 -5.79 7.82
C ARG A 100 9.28 -5.36 9.10
N ASP A 101 9.45 -6.19 10.13
CA ASP A 101 9.15 -5.83 11.51
C ASP A 101 9.73 -4.43 11.78
N PHE A 102 8.85 -3.46 12.00
CA PHE A 102 9.22 -2.25 12.72
C PHE A 102 9.39 -2.65 14.19
N ARG A 103 10.64 -2.79 14.63
CA ARG A 103 11.04 -2.72 16.04
C ARG A 103 12.00 -1.55 16.20
#